data_AF-A0A026WJ20-F1
#
_entry.id   AF-A0A026WJ20-F1
#
_cell.length_a   1.000
_cell.length_b   1.000
_cell.length_c   1.000
_cell.angle_alpha   90.00
_cell.angle_beta   90.00
_cell.angle_gamma   90.00
#
_symmetry.space_group_name_H-M   'P 1'
#
loop_
_entity.id
_entity.type
_entity.pdbx_description
1 polymer ?
#
loop_
_entity_poly.entity_id
_entity_poly.type
_entity_poly.pdbx_seq_one_letter_code
_entity_poly.pdbx_strand_id
1 'polypeptide(L)'
;MMCGIFTRWKQIVAYYYTPGGFDGTCLKDIILQIIEKAELIGLKVHSVTSDMGAANQAMWRAFSYISATKYSIIKTRCHIHWIIVENCSSLRMLHTF
;
A
#
# COMPACT_ATOMS: atom_id res chain seq x y z
N MET A 1 0.29 7.15 6.20
CA MET A 1 -0.28 8.53 6.07
C MET A 1 -1.20 8.55 4.87
N MET A 2 -2.17 9.46 4.81
CA MET A 2 -2.93 9.74 3.59
C MET A 2 -2.47 11.06 2.98
N CYS A 3 -2.46 11.13 1.66
CA CYS A 3 -2.04 12.30 0.89
C CYS A 3 -2.99 12.50 -0.28
N GLY A 4 -3.32 13.76 -0.59
CA GLY A 4 -4.04 14.09 -1.81
C GLY A 4 -3.15 13.95 -3.04
N ILE A 5 -3.72 13.37 -4.11
CA ILE A 5 -3.05 13.25 -5.41
C ILE A 5 -3.17 14.56 -6.20
N PHE A 6 -4.38 15.12 -6.29
CA PHE A 6 -4.65 16.37 -7.02
C PHE A 6 -4.39 17.62 -6.20
N THR A 7 -4.75 17.59 -4.91
CA THR A 7 -4.61 18.71 -3.98
C THR A 7 -3.56 18.39 -2.94
N ARG A 8 -2.70 19.36 -2.63
CA ARG A 8 -1.59 19.16 -1.69
C ARG A 8 -2.08 19.19 -0.24
N TRP A 9 -2.42 18.03 0.30
CA TRP A 9 -2.70 17.84 1.72
C TRP A 9 -2.12 16.51 2.20
N LYS A 10 -1.81 16.44 3.50
CA LYS A 10 -1.29 15.24 4.15
C LYS A 10 -1.86 15.12 5.55
N GLN A 11 -2.28 13.93 5.94
CA GLN A 11 -2.80 13.65 7.28
C GLN A 11 -2.28 12.31 7.79
N ILE A 12 -1.97 12.25 9.09
CA ILE A 12 -1.66 10.99 9.77
C ILE A 12 -2.98 10.36 10.19
N VAL A 13 -3.22 9.12 9.78
CA VAL A 13 -4.53 8.43 9.92
C VAL A 13 -4.43 7.19 10.81
N ALA A 14 -3.23 6.61 10.89
CA ALA A 14 -2.97 5.43 11.69
C ALA A 14 -1.60 5.56 12.34
N TYR A 15 -1.55 5.28 13.64
CA TYR A 15 -0.33 5.18 14.41
C TYR A 15 -0.52 4.05 15.42
N TYR A 16 0.34 3.05 15.35
CA TYR A 16 0.31 1.88 16.23
C TYR A 16 1.69 1.71 16.84
N TYR A 17 1.73 1.54 18.15
CA TYR A 17 2.96 1.23 18.88
C TYR A 17 3.09 -0.29 19.01
N THR A 18 4.21 -0.85 18.57
CA THR A 18 4.46 -2.30 18.57
C THR A 18 5.67 -2.63 19.46
N PRO A 19 5.48 -2.79 20.78
CA PRO A 19 6.55 -3.22 21.67
C PRO A 19 6.83 -4.70 21.44
N GLY A 20 8.04 -5.03 20.95
CA GLY A 20 8.47 -6.42 20.73
C GLY A 20 8.32 -6.94 19.29
N GLY A 21 8.04 -6.07 18.33
CA GLY A 21 7.84 -6.45 16.92
C GLY A 21 6.37 -6.73 16.59
N PHE A 22 6.09 -6.99 15.31
CA PHE A 22 4.74 -7.27 14.85
C PHE A 22 4.75 -8.18 13.62
N ASP A 23 3.67 -8.93 13.42
CA ASP A 23 3.47 -9.69 12.20
C ASP A 23 2.99 -8.78 11.07
N GLY A 24 3.71 -8.79 9.96
CA GLY A 24 3.38 -8.01 8.77
C GLY A 24 2.04 -8.40 8.14
N THR A 25 1.51 -9.60 8.41
CA THR A 25 0.20 -10.02 7.89
C THR A 25 -0.94 -9.18 8.45
N CYS A 26 -0.85 -8.74 9.73
CA CYS A 26 -1.85 -7.89 10.38
C CYS A 26 -2.03 -6.51 9.71
N LEU A 27 -1.03 -6.04 8.97
CA LEU A 27 -1.12 -4.77 8.25
C LEU A 27 -2.21 -4.78 7.17
N LYS A 28 -2.51 -5.95 6.60
CA LYS A 28 -3.54 -6.11 5.58
C LYS A 28 -4.90 -5.61 6.08
N ASP A 29 -5.32 -6.11 7.23
CA ASP A 29 -6.64 -5.80 7.79
C ASP A 29 -6.74 -4.34 8.21
N ILE A 30 -5.65 -3.79 8.76
CA ILE A 30 -5.56 -2.36 9.11
C ILE A 30 -5.73 -1.49 7.86
N ILE A 31 -5.06 -1.83 6.76
CA ILE A 31 -5.16 -1.07 5.50
C ILE A 31 -6.56 -1.16 4.92
N LEU A 32 -7.16 -2.35 4.89
CA LEU A 32 -8.53 -2.52 4.38
C LEU A 32 -9.54 -1.70 5.20
N GLN A 33 -9.42 -1.69 6.52
CA GLN A 33 -10.27 -0.85 7.38
C GLN A 33 -10.07 0.65 7.11
N ILE A 34 -8.84 1.10 6.85
CA ILE A 34 -8.56 2.50 6.51
C ILE A 34 -9.18 2.86 5.15
N ILE A 35 -9.07 1.97 4.16
CA ILE A 35 -9.67 2.17 2.83
C ILE A 35 -11.19 2.25 2.95
N GLU A 36 -11.83 1.31 3.65
CA GLU A 36 -13.28 1.30 3.87
C GLU A 36 -13.74 2.61 4.56
N LYS A 37 -13.05 3.03 5.62
CA LYS A 37 -13.36 4.30 6.29
C LYS A 37 -13.15 5.52 5.40
N ALA A 38 -12.14 5.52 4.54
CA ALA A 38 -11.90 6.61 3.60
C ALA A 38 -13.01 6.67 2.54
N GLU A 39 -13.44 5.52 2.02
CA GLU A 39 -14.54 5.43 1.04
C GLU A 39 -15.88 5.86 1.64
N LEU A 40 -16.15 5.53 2.90
CA LEU A 40 -17.35 5.99 3.63
C LEU A 40 -17.40 7.52 3.78
N ILE A 41 -16.25 8.20 3.87
CA ILE A 41 -16.16 9.67 3.91
C ILE A 41 -16.33 10.28 2.51
N GLY A 42 -16.26 9.47 1.45
CA GLY A 42 -16.32 9.90 0.05
C GLY A 42 -14.94 10.11 -0.59
N LEU A 43 -13.86 9.64 0.04
CA LEU A 43 -12.52 9.66 -0.55
C LEU A 43 -12.28 8.40 -1.37
N LYS A 44 -11.82 8.56 -2.61
CA LYS A 44 -11.41 7.43 -3.45
C LYS A 44 -9.92 7.16 -3.28
N VAL A 45 -9.57 6.01 -2.71
CA VAL A 45 -8.18 5.58 -2.56
C VAL A 45 -7.71 4.97 -3.89
N HIS A 46 -6.69 5.56 -4.51
CA HIS A 46 -6.18 5.09 -5.81
C HIS A 46 -4.97 4.16 -5.69
N SER A 47 -4.11 4.37 -4.70
CA SER A 47 -2.92 3.54 -4.51
C SER A 47 -2.45 3.51 -3.07
N VAL A 48 -1.76 2.43 -2.71
CA VAL A 48 -1.08 2.27 -1.42
C VAL A 48 0.41 2.06 -1.70
N THR A 49 1.26 2.93 -1.14
CA THR A 49 2.72 2.87 -1.30
C THR A 49 3.36 2.39 0.00
N SER A 50 4.28 1.45 -0.08
CA SER A 50 5.02 0.89 1.06
C SER A 50 6.49 0.66 0.70
N ASP A 51 7.37 0.59 1.70
CA ASP A 51 8.77 0.22 1.48
C ASP A 51 8.96 -1.29 1.20
N MET A 52 10.22 -1.73 1.03
CA MET A 52 10.58 -3.13 0.78
C MET A 52 10.96 -3.93 2.04
N GLY A 53 10.63 -3.45 3.24
CA GLY A 53 10.90 -4.13 4.51
C GLY A 53 10.20 -5.48 4.61
N ALA A 54 10.77 -6.41 5.39
CA ALA A 54 10.28 -7.79 5.50
C ALA A 54 8.79 -7.87 5.92
N ALA A 55 8.35 -6.98 6.82
CA ALA A 55 6.95 -6.89 7.24
C ALA A 55 6.02 -6.45 6.09
N ASN A 56 6.41 -5.47 5.29
CA ASN A 56 5.65 -5.02 4.13
C ASN A 56 5.61 -6.08 3.02
N GLN A 57 6.70 -6.84 2.84
CA GLN A 57 6.69 -7.99 1.94
C GLN A 57 5.74 -9.10 2.43
N ALA A 58 5.66 -9.34 3.74
CA ALA A 58 4.70 -10.30 4.30
C ALA A 58 3.24 -9.84 4.06
N MET A 59 2.96 -8.55 4.22
CA MET A 59 1.69 -7.94 3.86
C MET A 59 1.36 -8.13 2.37
N TRP A 60 2.32 -7.90 1.46
CA TRP A 60 2.12 -8.11 0.01
C TRP A 60 1.75 -9.56 -0.33
N ARG A 61 2.38 -10.52 0.36
CA ARG A 61 2.04 -11.94 0.24
C ARG A 61 0.61 -12.20 0.71
N ALA A 62 0.18 -11.57 1.81
CA ALA A 62 -1.17 -11.70 2.35
C ALA A 62 -2.27 -11.09 1.44
N PHE A 63 -1.94 -10.05 0.66
CA PHE A 63 -2.91 -9.43 -0.26
C PHE A 63 -3.16 -10.26 -1.52
N SER A 64 -2.13 -10.81 -2.17
CA SER A 64 -2.28 -11.55 -3.43
C SER A 64 -1.02 -12.34 -3.84
N TYR A 65 -0.23 -12.85 -2.89
CA TYR A 65 1.06 -13.51 -3.18
C TYR A 65 2.01 -12.63 -4.03
N ILE A 66 1.99 -11.32 -3.81
CA ILE A 66 2.85 -10.39 -4.53
C ILE A 66 4.27 -10.54 -3.95
N SER A 67 5.19 -11.03 -4.77
CA SER A 67 6.61 -11.14 -4.46
C SER A 67 7.40 -10.26 -5.42
N ALA A 68 8.19 -9.33 -4.88
CA ALA A 68 9.15 -8.55 -5.64
C ALA A 68 10.56 -9.04 -5.32
N THR A 69 11.19 -9.71 -6.28
CA THR A 69 12.59 -10.11 -6.27
C THR A 69 13.32 -9.33 -7.37
N LYS A 70 14.64 -9.11 -7.22
CA LYS A 70 15.47 -8.34 -8.18
C LYS A 70 15.30 -8.75 -9.66
N TYR A 71 14.92 -10.00 -9.91
CA TYR A 71 14.76 -10.59 -11.24
C TYR A 71 13.34 -11.09 -11.54
N SER A 72 12.37 -10.90 -10.64
CA SER A 72 11.03 -11.45 -10.83
C SER A 72 10.16 -10.49 -11.63
N ILE A 73 9.49 -11.00 -12.66
CA ILE A 73 8.35 -10.31 -13.27
C ILE A 73 7.20 -10.39 -12.28
N ILE A 74 6.67 -9.23 -11.87
CA ILE A 74 5.55 -9.14 -10.95
C ILE A 74 4.33 -9.77 -11.62
N LYS A 75 3.84 -10.89 -11.08
CA LYS A 75 2.58 -11.52 -11.50
C LYS A 75 1.45 -10.99 -10.60
N THR A 76 0.91 -9.82 -10.90
CA THR A 76 -0.33 -9.34 -10.27
C THR A 76 -1.52 -10.15 -10.80
N ARG A 77 -2.19 -10.93 -9.94
CA ARG A 77 -3.41 -11.66 -10.29
C ARG A 77 -4.71 -11.00 -9.78
N CYS A 78 -4.66 -9.77 -9.29
CA CYS A 78 -5.80 -9.17 -8.61
C CYS A 78 -6.63 -8.24 -9.49
N HIS A 79 -7.95 -8.45 -9.49
CA HIS A 79 -8.99 -7.60 -10.08
C HIS A 79 -9.31 -6.34 -9.25
N ILE A 80 -8.60 -6.12 -8.13
CA ILE A 80 -8.75 -4.92 -7.30
C ILE A 80 -7.79 -3.87 -7.85
N HIS A 81 -8.38 -2.82 -8.39
CA HIS A 81 -7.77 -1.73 -9.15
C HIS A 81 -6.71 -1.00 -8.28
N TRP A 82 -5.43 -1.31 -8.53
CA TRP A 82 -4.19 -0.58 -8.21
C TRP A 82 -3.63 -0.57 -6.76
N ILE A 83 -2.98 -1.67 -6.35
CA ILE A 83 -1.85 -1.58 -5.40
C ILE A 83 -0.57 -1.48 -6.22
N ILE A 84 0.03 -0.28 -6.29
CA ILE A 84 1.32 -0.06 -6.96
C ILE A 84 2.43 -0.17 -5.92
N VAL A 85 3.22 -1.24 -6.00
CA VAL A 85 4.48 -1.36 -5.27
C VAL A 85 5.56 -0.67 -6.11
N GLU A 86 5.82 0.61 -5.85
CA GLU A 86 6.94 1.30 -6.49
C GLU A 86 8.25 1.03 -5.75
N ASN A 87 9.25 0.58 -6.51
CA ASN A 87 10.62 0.46 -6.06
C ASN A 87 11.23 1.86 -6.02
N CYS A 88 11.70 2.33 -4.86
CA CYS A 88 12.22 3.68 -4.63
C CYS A 88 13.60 3.91 -5.29
N SER A 89 13.70 3.71 -6.59
CA SER A 89 14.87 4.05 -7.42
C SER A 89 14.51 4.49 -8.85
N SER A 90 13.24 4.60 -9.22
CA SER A 90 12.86 5.27 -10.47
C SER A 90 11.51 5.97 -10.32
N LEU A 91 11.55 7.25 -9.92
CA LEU A 91 10.44 8.16 -10.19
C LEU A 91 10.29 8.27 -11.71
N ARG A 92 9.35 7.53 -12.28
CA ARG A 92 8.85 7.81 -13.62
C ARG A 92 7.34 7.98 -13.51
N MET A 93 6.96 9.23 -13.29
CA MET A 93 5.61 9.77 -13.48
C MET A 93 5.03 9.17 -14.76
N LEU A 94 4.03 8.29 -14.62
CA LEU A 94 3.14 7.95 -15.73
C LEU A 94 1.74 8.41 -15.34
N HIS A 95 1.49 9.66 -15.71
CA HIS A 95 0.16 10.13 -16.10
C HIS A 95 -0.49 9.08 -17.01
N THR A 96 -1.66 8.58 -16.62
CA THR A 96 -2.72 8.22 -17.57
C THR A 96 -4.05 8.32 -16.83
N PHE A 97 -5.04 8.85 -17.56
CA PHE A 97 -6.29 9.46 -17.12
C PHE A 97 -7.24 8.58 -16.30
#